data_AF-A0A951VX41-F1
#
_entry.id   AF-A0A951VX41-F1
#
_cell.length_a   1.000
_cell.length_b   1.000
_cell.length_c   1.000
_cell.angle_alpha   90.00
_cell.angle_beta   90.00
_cell.angle_gamma   90.00
#
_symmetry.space_group_name_H-M   'P 1'
#
loop_
_entity.id
_entity.type
_entity.pdbx_description
1 polymer ?
#
loop_
_entity_poly.entity_id
_entity_poly.type
_entity_poly.pdbx_seq_one_letter_code
_entity_poly.pdbx_strand_id
1 'polypeptide(L)'
;MNNSTINVKLLGIDGKLNPTFIEAYRRNQFSGNDYENMLEYAGRICYDSFGKEKSRPSVEYLQHIVESRHTSVLGHGLIHIKWPSENYVKEFVWNYRSEPGWYIYEQVLSVNLRFVERNLSSLYQNYPEIVKLFADRYPNIIETKEVAAKTELNEAATGQHSWLNFEVGCSRSCSHELIRHSFQSSISQRSTRYVNESEFKPILHPIVETLDTETCTKINDITENIRRQIVDGYTTVISLVKDGLSIQGSATNLTKTARGAAARLLPHGLPTKIVYSVSIRELKEIIQQRVVEGGVADLEIYRVALQMKRIAQDHKFF
;
A
#
# COMPACT_ATOMS: atom_id res chain seq x y z
N MET A 1 -16.36 11.82 -20.68
CA MET A 1 -16.31 10.61 -19.84
C MET A 1 -14.91 10.53 -19.27
N ASN A 2 -14.73 10.53 -17.96
CA ASN A 2 -13.39 10.65 -17.37
C ASN A 2 -13.09 9.41 -16.54
N ASN A 3 -12.40 8.44 -17.14
CA ASN A 3 -11.59 7.46 -16.41
C ASN A 3 -10.33 8.13 -15.79
N SER A 4 -10.43 9.41 -15.40
CA SER A 4 -9.37 10.18 -14.73
C SER A 4 -8.97 9.59 -13.38
N THR A 5 -9.71 8.59 -12.91
CA THR A 5 -9.49 7.81 -11.69
C THR A 5 -8.49 6.66 -11.88
N ILE A 6 -8.23 6.19 -13.11
CA ILE A 6 -7.16 5.21 -13.38
C ILE A 6 -5.84 5.96 -13.50
N ASN A 7 -5.00 5.91 -12.46
CA ASN A 7 -3.72 6.59 -12.46
C ASN A 7 -2.70 5.85 -11.60
N VAL A 8 -1.43 6.02 -11.96
CA VAL A 8 -0.29 5.53 -11.19
C VAL A 8 0.67 6.68 -10.94
N LYS A 9 1.15 6.80 -9.71
CA LYS A 9 2.13 7.80 -9.29
C LYS A 9 3.26 7.11 -8.53
N LEU A 10 4.51 7.48 -8.80
CA LEU A 10 5.62 7.08 -7.96
C LEU A 10 5.69 7.98 -6.73
N LEU A 11 5.38 7.44 -5.57
CA LEU A 11 5.46 8.15 -4.29
C LEU A 11 6.90 8.25 -3.81
N GLY A 12 7.70 7.21 -4.02
CA GLY A 12 9.03 7.10 -3.43
C GLY A 12 9.79 5.87 -3.93
N ILE A 13 11.07 5.81 -3.55
CA ILE A 13 11.99 4.71 -3.86
C ILE A 13 12.68 4.30 -2.57
N ASP A 14 12.87 3.00 -2.36
CA ASP A 14 13.57 2.41 -1.21
C ASP A 14 12.97 2.87 0.13
N GLY A 15 11.64 3.04 0.15
CA GLY A 15 10.88 3.48 1.30
C GLY A 15 10.94 4.97 1.59
N LYS A 16 11.64 5.76 0.77
CA LYS A 16 11.78 7.22 0.94
C LYS A 16 10.71 7.96 0.13
N LEU A 17 9.78 8.63 0.80
CA LEU A 17 8.73 9.42 0.15
C LEU A 17 9.32 10.66 -0.54
N ASN A 18 8.80 11.02 -1.72
CA ASN A 18 9.04 12.30 -2.35
C ASN A 18 8.22 13.40 -1.62
N PRO A 19 8.86 14.41 -1.02
CA PRO A 19 8.18 15.45 -0.25
C PRO A 19 7.08 16.21 -1.02
N THR A 20 7.15 16.27 -2.36
CA THR A 20 6.15 16.98 -3.16
C THR A 20 4.73 16.45 -2.98
N PHE A 21 4.56 15.19 -2.55
CA PHE A 21 3.24 14.61 -2.28
C PHE A 21 2.59 15.10 -1.00
N ILE A 22 3.36 15.73 -0.10
CA ILE A 22 2.89 16.08 1.25
C ILE A 22 2.88 17.59 1.54
N GLU A 23 3.35 18.41 0.60
CA GLU A 23 3.41 19.88 0.74
C GLU A 23 2.06 20.55 1.05
N ALA A 24 0.95 19.95 0.58
CA ALA A 24 -0.39 20.51 0.72
C ALA A 24 -1.12 20.11 2.01
N TYR A 25 -0.52 19.26 2.85
CA TYR A 25 -1.19 18.75 4.05
C TYR A 25 -0.87 19.57 5.30
N ARG A 26 -1.66 19.36 6.36
CA ARG A 26 -1.57 20.10 7.62
C ARG A 26 -0.20 19.90 8.26
N ARG A 27 0.32 20.95 8.91
CA ARG A 27 1.64 20.95 9.59
C ARG A 27 1.85 19.84 10.63
N ASN A 28 0.79 19.24 11.17
CA ASN A 28 0.88 18.15 12.14
C ASN A 28 0.79 16.74 11.53
N GLN A 29 0.58 16.64 10.21
CA GLN A 29 0.74 15.40 9.43
C GLN A 29 2.04 15.47 8.65
N PHE A 30 2.63 14.32 8.36
CA PHE A 30 3.91 14.19 7.66
C PHE A 30 5.05 15.03 8.26
N SER A 31 5.13 15.10 9.60
CA SER A 31 6.18 15.82 10.31
C SER A 31 7.42 14.97 10.62
N GLY A 32 7.45 13.71 10.17
CA GLY A 32 8.59 12.80 10.31
C GLY A 32 9.61 12.99 9.19
N ASN A 33 10.62 12.12 9.16
CA ASN A 33 11.52 12.04 8.01
C ASN A 33 10.81 11.39 6.79
N ASP A 34 11.42 11.46 5.61
CA ASP A 34 10.83 10.94 4.37
C ASP A 34 10.44 9.45 4.43
N TYR A 35 11.15 8.65 5.23
CA TYR A 35 10.85 7.22 5.39
C TYR A 35 9.62 6.98 6.26
N GLU A 36 9.51 7.68 7.37
CA GLU A 36 8.35 7.65 8.24
C GLU A 36 7.11 8.23 7.54
N ASN A 37 7.30 9.30 6.76
CA ASN A 37 6.25 9.90 5.95
C ASN A 37 5.69 8.94 4.89
N MET A 38 6.53 8.06 4.32
CA MET A 38 6.06 6.99 3.42
C MET A 38 5.11 6.03 4.13
N LEU A 39 5.42 5.63 5.36
CA LEU A 39 4.58 4.76 6.18
C LEU A 39 3.28 5.46 6.58
N GLU A 40 3.37 6.72 7.00
CA GLU A 40 2.20 7.54 7.31
C GLU A 40 1.28 7.68 6.09
N TYR A 41 1.84 7.92 4.89
CA TYR A 41 1.08 8.04 3.65
C TYR A 41 0.32 6.74 3.35
N ALA A 42 1.01 5.59 3.41
CA ALA A 42 0.41 4.27 3.25
C ALA A 42 -0.67 3.97 4.29
N GLY A 43 -0.47 4.38 5.55
CA GLY A 43 -1.51 4.24 6.57
C GLY A 43 -2.74 5.11 6.25
N ARG A 44 -2.53 6.40 5.96
CA ARG A 44 -3.61 7.37 5.77
C ARG A 44 -4.48 7.08 4.56
N ILE A 45 -3.93 6.47 3.50
CA ILE A 45 -4.71 6.04 2.33
C ILE A 45 -5.79 5.03 2.68
N CYS A 46 -5.53 4.15 3.66
CA CYS A 46 -6.46 3.09 4.06
C CYS A 46 -7.75 3.65 4.67
N TYR A 47 -7.64 4.81 5.32
CA TYR A 47 -8.71 5.46 6.09
C TYR A 47 -9.20 6.77 5.46
N ASP A 48 -8.61 7.16 4.34
CA ASP A 48 -8.82 8.45 3.69
C ASP A 48 -8.70 9.62 4.69
N SER A 49 -7.61 9.64 5.47
CA SER A 49 -7.47 10.49 6.66
C SER A 49 -6.50 11.68 6.51
N PHE A 50 -6.11 11.96 5.26
CA PHE A 50 -5.30 13.12 4.89
C PHE A 50 -6.01 14.44 5.22
N GLY A 51 -5.30 15.38 5.84
CA GLY A 51 -5.79 16.74 6.08
C GLY A 51 -7.03 16.87 6.99
N LYS A 52 -7.49 15.79 7.65
CA LYS A 52 -8.66 15.82 8.55
C LYS A 52 -8.28 16.34 9.95
N GLU A 53 -9.10 17.24 10.51
CA GLU A 53 -8.88 17.85 11.84
C GLU A 53 -8.70 16.86 12.97
N LYS A 54 -9.59 15.86 13.01
CA LYS A 54 -9.63 14.85 14.08
C LYS A 54 -8.63 13.70 13.86
N SER A 55 -7.70 13.86 12.93
CA SER A 55 -6.70 12.85 12.59
C SER A 55 -5.48 13.00 13.48
N ARG A 56 -4.89 11.87 13.91
CA ARG A 56 -3.71 11.89 14.79
C ARG A 56 -2.53 12.63 14.13
N PRO A 57 -1.70 13.35 14.91
CA PRO A 57 -0.39 13.82 14.47
C PRO A 57 0.54 12.68 14.05
N SER A 58 1.60 12.96 13.30
CA SER A 58 2.52 11.95 12.73
C SER A 58 3.06 10.93 13.73
N VAL A 59 3.70 11.38 14.81
CA VAL A 59 4.34 10.50 15.80
C VAL A 59 3.30 9.56 16.44
N GLU A 60 2.19 10.13 16.92
CA GLU A 60 1.08 9.36 17.50
C GLU A 60 0.45 8.41 16.47
N TYR A 61 0.41 8.81 15.19
CA TYR A 61 -0.14 7.98 14.13
C TYR A 61 0.72 6.74 13.88
N LEU A 62 2.05 6.90 13.81
CA LEU A 62 2.99 5.81 13.62
C LEU A 62 3.02 4.85 14.82
N GLN A 63 3.03 5.39 16.05
CA GLN A 63 2.91 4.58 17.27
C GLN A 63 1.60 3.79 17.29
N HIS A 64 0.49 4.44 16.93
CA HIS A 64 -0.82 3.78 16.88
C HIS A 64 -0.88 2.64 15.85
N ILE A 65 -0.14 2.72 14.73
CA ILE A 65 -0.04 1.62 13.74
C ILE A 65 0.55 0.38 14.39
N VAL A 66 1.62 0.54 15.19
CA VAL A 66 2.29 -0.56 15.89
C VAL A 66 1.39 -1.12 16.99
N GLU A 67 0.84 -0.25 17.85
CA GLU A 67 -0.05 -0.63 18.96
C GLU A 67 -1.29 -1.39 18.49
N SER A 68 -1.89 -0.94 17.39
CA SER A 68 -3.09 -1.56 16.80
C SER A 68 -2.77 -2.83 16.01
N ARG A 69 -1.50 -3.23 15.93
CA ARG A 69 -0.99 -4.35 15.11
C ARG A 69 -1.40 -4.26 13.64
N HIS A 70 -1.52 -3.05 13.11
CA HIS A 70 -1.77 -2.80 11.69
C HIS A 70 -0.45 -2.80 10.89
N THR A 71 0.39 -3.81 11.14
CA THR A 71 1.80 -3.80 10.73
C THR A 71 2.02 -4.06 9.24
N SER A 72 0.98 -4.31 8.45
CA SER A 72 1.10 -4.40 6.99
C SER A 72 1.67 -3.11 6.38
N VAL A 73 1.36 -1.96 6.98
CA VAL A 73 1.88 -0.65 6.56
C VAL A 73 3.41 -0.60 6.69
N LEU A 74 3.97 -1.27 7.70
CA LEU A 74 5.43 -1.30 7.92
C LEU A 74 6.17 -2.04 6.79
N GLY A 75 5.48 -2.84 5.97
CA GLY A 75 6.08 -3.49 4.81
C GLY A 75 6.52 -2.52 3.70
N HIS A 76 6.01 -1.29 3.70
CA HIS A 76 6.41 -0.26 2.73
C HIS A 76 7.81 0.31 3.00
N GLY A 77 8.32 0.17 4.23
CA GLY A 77 9.66 0.57 4.63
C GLY A 77 10.64 -0.60 4.56
N LEU A 78 11.79 -0.39 3.93
CA LEU A 78 12.75 -1.44 3.63
C LEU A 78 14.19 -0.91 3.64
N ILE A 79 15.14 -1.77 4.01
CA ILE A 79 16.58 -1.51 3.97
C ILE A 79 17.27 -2.60 3.16
N HIS A 80 18.24 -2.20 2.34
CA HIS A 80 19.10 -3.07 1.55
C HIS A 80 20.52 -3.05 2.09
N ILE A 81 21.04 -4.20 2.49
CA ILE A 81 22.38 -4.32 3.06
C ILE A 81 23.23 -5.27 2.23
N LYS A 82 24.49 -4.91 2.03
CA LYS A 82 25.49 -5.84 1.52
C LYS A 82 25.95 -6.72 2.68
N TRP A 83 25.71 -8.02 2.63
CA TRP A 83 26.11 -8.87 3.76
C TRP A 83 27.64 -8.97 3.85
N PRO A 84 28.20 -8.91 5.07
CA PRO A 84 29.64 -8.80 5.28
C PRO A 84 30.38 -10.12 5.03
N SER A 85 29.72 -11.27 5.20
CA SER A 85 30.32 -12.59 4.99
C SER A 85 29.27 -13.65 4.64
N GLU A 86 29.73 -14.77 4.10
CA GLU A 86 28.88 -15.93 3.79
C GLU A 86 28.28 -16.55 5.06
N ASN A 87 29.04 -16.60 6.16
CA ASN A 87 28.55 -17.13 7.44
C ASN A 87 27.43 -16.26 8.00
N TYR A 88 27.57 -14.93 7.93
CA TYR A 88 26.55 -13.99 8.37
C TYR A 88 25.20 -14.26 7.70
N VAL A 89 25.21 -14.37 6.36
CA VAL A 89 23.97 -14.57 5.61
C VAL A 89 23.41 -15.99 5.78
N LYS A 90 24.27 -17.02 5.92
CA LYS A 90 23.83 -18.40 6.20
C LYS A 90 23.12 -18.50 7.54
N GLU A 91 23.69 -17.90 8.60
CA GLU A 91 23.05 -17.85 9.92
C GLU A 91 21.75 -17.07 9.89
N PHE A 92 21.70 -15.95 9.15
CA PHE A 92 20.48 -15.14 9.03
C PHE A 92 19.37 -15.95 8.36
N VAL A 93 19.67 -16.56 7.21
CA VAL A 93 18.75 -17.43 6.48
C VAL A 93 18.30 -18.59 7.37
N TRP A 94 19.22 -19.24 8.07
CA TRP A 94 18.88 -20.36 8.94
C TRP A 94 17.91 -19.93 10.03
N ASN A 95 18.19 -18.82 10.73
CA ASN A 95 17.38 -18.35 11.86
C ASN A 95 16.00 -17.84 11.43
N TYR A 96 15.86 -17.28 10.22
CA TYR A 96 14.64 -16.61 9.77
C TYR A 96 13.98 -17.24 8.53
N ARG A 97 14.36 -18.46 8.13
CA ARG A 97 13.82 -19.20 6.95
C ARG A 97 12.30 -19.31 6.86
N SER A 98 11.59 -19.19 7.99
CA SER A 98 10.13 -19.28 8.07
C SER A 98 9.45 -17.91 8.20
N GLU A 99 10.23 -16.84 8.35
CA GLU A 99 9.71 -15.49 8.50
C GLU A 99 9.67 -14.78 7.15
N PRO A 100 8.52 -14.21 6.73
CA PRO A 100 8.45 -13.41 5.52
C PRO A 100 9.00 -11.99 5.76
N GLY A 101 9.20 -11.25 4.68
CA GLY A 101 9.58 -9.83 4.74
C GLY A 101 11.07 -9.56 4.62
N TRP A 102 11.84 -10.57 4.22
CA TRP A 102 13.19 -10.41 3.74
C TRP A 102 13.40 -11.26 2.48
N TYR A 103 14.39 -10.88 1.67
CA TYR A 103 14.81 -11.66 0.50
C TYR A 103 16.26 -11.36 0.15
N ILE A 104 16.89 -12.32 -0.54
CA ILE A 104 18.30 -12.29 -0.89
C ILE A 104 18.44 -12.55 -2.38
N TYR A 105 19.30 -11.75 -3.03
CA TYR A 105 19.82 -12.01 -4.36
C TYR A 105 21.22 -11.40 -4.48
N GLU A 106 22.10 -12.02 -5.26
CA GLU A 106 23.52 -11.64 -5.41
C GLU A 106 24.26 -11.48 -4.07
N GLN A 107 24.70 -10.27 -3.68
CA GLN A 107 25.31 -9.99 -2.37
C GLN A 107 24.46 -9.04 -1.52
N VAL A 108 23.15 -8.95 -1.79
CA VAL A 108 22.24 -7.99 -1.16
C VAL A 108 21.12 -8.69 -0.39
N LEU A 109 21.06 -8.44 0.92
CA LEU A 109 19.97 -8.84 1.80
C LEU A 109 19.03 -7.64 1.95
N SER A 110 17.78 -7.83 1.57
CA SER A 110 16.72 -6.83 1.74
C SER A 110 15.79 -7.26 2.85
N VAL A 111 15.51 -6.35 3.78
CA VAL A 111 14.69 -6.62 4.96
C VAL A 111 13.67 -5.49 5.08
N ASN A 112 12.40 -5.79 5.30
CA ASN A 112 11.38 -4.78 5.55
C ASN A 112 11.15 -4.53 7.06
N LEU A 113 10.62 -3.35 7.38
CA LEU A 113 10.42 -2.94 8.78
C LEU A 113 9.40 -3.83 9.51
N ARG A 114 8.43 -4.41 8.79
CA ARG A 114 7.48 -5.37 9.37
C ARG A 114 8.15 -6.63 9.90
N PHE A 115 9.14 -7.16 9.18
CA PHE A 115 9.94 -8.29 9.65
C PHE A 115 10.72 -7.90 10.91
N VAL A 116 11.31 -6.70 10.93
CA VAL A 116 12.11 -6.22 12.06
C VAL A 116 11.26 -6.05 13.31
N GLU A 117 10.11 -5.40 13.21
CA GLU A 117 9.18 -5.22 14.32
C GLU A 117 8.74 -6.56 14.94
N ARG A 118 8.41 -7.55 14.10
CA ARG A 118 8.00 -8.89 14.56
C ARG A 118 9.11 -9.70 15.22
N ASN A 119 10.36 -9.46 14.83
CA ASN A 119 11.52 -10.25 15.26
C ASN A 119 12.48 -9.46 16.17
N LEU A 120 12.02 -8.31 16.69
CA LEU A 120 12.88 -7.29 17.30
C LEU A 120 13.78 -7.84 18.41
N SER A 121 13.24 -8.63 19.34
CA SER A 121 14.02 -9.22 20.43
C SER A 121 15.13 -10.15 19.96
N SER A 122 14.86 -10.97 18.93
CA SER A 122 15.84 -11.89 18.35
C SER A 122 16.90 -11.13 17.55
N LEU A 123 16.48 -10.13 16.78
CA LEU A 123 17.40 -9.29 16.00
C LEU A 123 18.31 -8.47 16.91
N TYR A 124 17.83 -7.95 18.04
CA TYR A 124 18.70 -7.27 19.01
C TYR A 124 19.83 -8.15 19.53
N GLN A 125 19.57 -9.43 19.73
CA GLN A 125 20.57 -10.39 20.23
C GLN A 125 21.53 -10.84 19.12
N ASN A 126 21.00 -11.08 17.93
CA ASN A 126 21.73 -11.77 16.86
C ASN A 126 22.34 -10.79 15.84
N TYR A 127 21.59 -9.76 15.47
CA TYR A 127 21.90 -8.80 14.39
C TYR A 127 21.61 -7.34 14.82
N PRO A 128 22.21 -6.84 15.93
CA PRO A 128 21.92 -5.50 16.45
C PRO A 128 22.22 -4.39 15.43
N GLU A 129 23.17 -4.60 14.54
CA GLU A 129 23.48 -3.68 13.42
C GLU A 129 22.30 -3.50 12.45
N ILE A 130 21.48 -4.53 12.20
CA ILE A 130 20.25 -4.38 11.39
C ILE A 130 19.25 -3.51 12.15
N VAL A 131 19.05 -3.78 13.45
CA VAL A 131 18.10 -3.01 14.27
C VAL A 131 18.50 -1.54 14.33
N LYS A 132 19.80 -1.25 14.47
CA LYS A 132 20.34 0.12 14.45
C LYS A 132 19.98 0.86 13.16
N LEU A 133 20.18 0.25 11.99
CA LEU A 133 19.82 0.86 10.71
C LEU A 133 18.33 1.23 10.64
N PHE A 134 17.45 0.39 11.20
CA PHE A 134 16.02 0.69 11.27
C PHE A 134 15.67 1.72 12.34
N ALA A 135 16.35 1.73 13.49
CA ALA A 135 16.16 2.74 14.52
C ALA A 135 16.55 4.14 14.01
N ASP A 136 17.68 4.24 13.30
CA ASP A 136 18.14 5.50 12.69
C ASP A 136 17.14 6.00 11.62
N ARG A 137 16.55 5.09 10.85
CA ARG A 137 15.61 5.42 9.77
C ARG A 137 14.17 5.66 10.24
N TYR A 138 13.73 4.97 11.29
CA TYR A 138 12.36 4.98 11.82
C TYR A 138 12.33 5.19 13.34
N PRO A 139 12.85 6.32 13.85
CA PRO A 139 13.03 6.56 15.28
C PRO A 139 11.71 6.61 16.07
N ASN A 140 10.58 6.90 15.42
CA ASN A 140 9.25 6.89 16.07
C ASN A 140 8.57 5.52 16.08
N ILE A 141 9.22 4.49 15.51
CA ILE A 141 8.71 3.12 15.42
C ILE A 141 9.62 2.14 16.15
N ILE A 142 10.93 2.21 15.89
CA ILE A 142 11.93 1.36 16.52
C ILE A 142 12.68 2.17 17.56
N GLU A 143 12.46 1.83 18.83
CA GLU A 143 13.23 2.39 19.93
C GLU A 143 14.72 2.12 19.73
N THR A 144 15.56 3.16 19.86
CA THR A 144 17.02 2.99 19.82
C THR A 144 17.50 2.46 21.16
N LYS A 145 18.10 1.27 21.17
CA LYS A 145 18.84 0.76 22.34
C LYS A 145 20.33 0.82 22.05
N GLU A 146 21.12 1.25 23.04
CA GLU A 146 22.58 1.19 22.95
C GLU A 146 23.03 -0.29 22.96
N VAL A 147 23.11 -0.86 21.77
CA VAL A 147 23.66 -2.20 21.55
C VAL A 147 24.79 -2.06 20.54
N ALA A 148 25.98 -2.52 20.94
CA ALA A 148 27.14 -2.50 20.06
C ALA A 148 26.87 -3.38 18.82
N ALA A 149 27.00 -2.79 17.64
CA ALA A 149 26.98 -3.53 16.38
C ALA A 149 28.06 -4.62 16.42
N LYS A 150 27.73 -5.83 15.98
CA LYS A 150 28.73 -6.92 15.92
C LYS A 150 29.65 -6.79 14.71
N THR A 151 29.21 -6.06 13.69
CA THR A 151 29.91 -5.85 12.43
C THR A 151 29.39 -4.57 11.76
N GLU A 152 30.18 -3.99 10.88
CA GLU A 152 29.76 -2.86 10.06
C GLU A 152 28.97 -3.34 8.84
N LEU A 153 27.86 -2.65 8.55
CA LEU A 153 27.05 -2.90 7.36
C LEU A 153 27.22 -1.76 6.37
N ASN A 154 27.32 -2.12 5.09
CA ASN A 154 27.33 -1.16 4.00
C ASN A 154 25.97 -1.17 3.29
N GLU A 155 25.48 0.02 2.93
CA GLU A 155 24.33 0.13 2.04
C GLU A 155 24.66 -0.50 0.68
N ALA A 156 23.72 -1.25 0.14
CA ALA A 156 23.89 -1.94 -1.14
C ALA A 156 23.47 -1.05 -2.31
N ALA A 157 24.14 -1.21 -3.46
CA ALA A 157 23.54 -0.81 -4.73
C ALA A 157 22.30 -1.68 -4.99
N THR A 158 21.13 -1.05 -5.12
CA THR A 158 19.85 -1.76 -4.97
C THR A 158 19.42 -2.49 -6.24
N GLY A 159 19.52 -1.87 -7.42
CA GLY A 159 19.29 -2.54 -8.71
C GLY A 159 17.95 -3.28 -8.76
N GLN A 160 17.98 -4.62 -8.84
CA GLN A 160 16.75 -5.43 -8.83
C GLN A 160 16.00 -5.42 -7.49
N HIS A 161 16.67 -5.05 -6.40
CA HIS A 161 16.08 -4.92 -5.08
C HIS A 161 15.31 -3.61 -4.91
N SER A 162 15.58 -2.58 -5.73
CA SER A 162 14.99 -1.26 -5.51
C SER A 162 13.47 -1.35 -5.34
N TRP A 163 12.96 -0.69 -4.31
CA TRP A 163 11.60 -0.82 -3.83
C TRP A 163 10.79 0.40 -4.26
N LEU A 164 10.00 0.26 -5.32
CA LEU A 164 9.20 1.37 -5.84
C LEU A 164 7.88 1.43 -5.08
N ASN A 165 7.60 2.58 -4.46
CA ASN A 165 6.35 2.83 -3.76
C ASN A 165 5.39 3.59 -4.69
N PHE A 166 4.32 2.95 -5.17
CA PHE A 166 3.32 3.56 -6.03
C PHE A 166 2.02 3.92 -5.29
N GLU A 167 1.38 5.03 -5.63
CA GLU A 167 -0.08 5.19 -5.48
C GLU A 167 -0.75 4.76 -6.77
N VAL A 168 -1.69 3.81 -6.67
CA VAL A 168 -2.49 3.31 -7.78
C VAL A 168 -3.96 3.62 -7.51
N GLY A 169 -4.53 4.50 -8.33
CA GLY A 169 -5.98 4.67 -8.48
C GLY A 169 -6.51 3.71 -9.53
N CYS A 170 -7.46 2.85 -9.16
CA CYS A 170 -8.09 1.86 -10.06
C CYS A 170 -9.44 1.39 -9.49
N SER A 171 -10.11 0.45 -10.16
CA SER A 171 -11.32 -0.20 -9.70
C SER A 171 -11.03 -1.27 -8.64
N ARG A 172 -12.05 -1.70 -7.90
CA ARG A 172 -11.92 -2.85 -6.98
C ARG A 172 -11.57 -4.13 -7.72
N SER A 173 -12.11 -4.37 -8.92
CA SER A 173 -11.73 -5.54 -9.76
C SER A 173 -10.25 -5.50 -10.12
N CYS A 174 -9.75 -4.40 -10.67
CA CYS A 174 -8.34 -4.26 -11.02
C CYS A 174 -7.44 -4.43 -9.79
N SER A 175 -7.84 -3.86 -8.64
CA SER A 175 -7.10 -4.03 -7.39
C SER A 175 -7.01 -5.50 -6.96
N HIS A 176 -8.06 -6.29 -7.16
CA HIS A 176 -8.09 -7.70 -6.80
C HIS A 176 -7.14 -8.54 -7.65
N GLU A 177 -6.87 -8.13 -8.89
CA GLU A 177 -5.86 -8.75 -9.74
C GLU A 177 -4.44 -8.31 -9.35
N LEU A 178 -4.24 -7.01 -9.11
CA LEU A 178 -2.93 -6.46 -8.76
C LEU A 178 -2.37 -7.07 -7.46
N ILE A 179 -3.19 -7.20 -6.42
CA ILE A 179 -2.75 -7.74 -5.12
C ILE A 179 -2.40 -9.23 -5.15
N ARG A 180 -2.65 -9.94 -6.26
CA ARG A 180 -2.21 -11.32 -6.45
C ARG A 180 -0.70 -11.42 -6.67
N HIS A 181 -0.08 -10.34 -7.12
CA HIS A 181 1.37 -10.16 -7.20
C HIS A 181 1.90 -9.78 -5.81
N SER A 182 1.85 -10.75 -4.90
CA SER A 182 2.16 -10.58 -3.47
C SER A 182 3.61 -10.93 -3.12
N PHE A 183 4.38 -11.43 -4.08
CA PHE A 183 5.80 -11.70 -3.90
C PHE A 183 6.58 -10.39 -3.91
N GLN A 184 7.51 -10.21 -2.98
CA GLN A 184 8.32 -8.99 -2.84
C GLN A 184 7.51 -7.69 -3.05
N SER A 185 6.34 -7.63 -2.39
CA SER A 185 5.49 -6.46 -2.42
C SER A 185 4.85 -6.17 -1.06
N SER A 186 4.29 -4.98 -0.91
CA SER A 186 3.54 -4.54 0.26
C SER A 186 2.37 -3.66 -0.16
N ILE A 187 1.23 -3.87 0.48
CA ILE A 187 -0.07 -3.36 0.03
C ILE A 187 -0.75 -2.63 1.19
N SER A 188 -1.15 -1.39 0.94
CA SER A 188 -2.06 -0.63 1.79
C SER A 188 -3.20 -0.10 0.93
N GLN A 189 -4.43 -0.55 1.20
CA GLN A 189 -5.58 -0.27 0.36
C GLN A 189 -6.68 0.46 1.13
N ARG A 190 -7.31 1.45 0.49
CA ARG A 190 -8.51 2.14 0.97
C ARG A 190 -9.57 1.13 1.41
N SER A 191 -10.02 1.25 2.66
CA SER A 191 -10.96 0.30 3.26
C SER A 191 -12.41 0.78 3.15
N THR A 192 -13.24 -0.03 2.50
CA THR A 192 -14.70 0.18 2.41
C THR A 192 -15.42 0.03 3.76
N ARG A 193 -14.76 -0.52 4.78
CA ARG A 193 -15.29 -0.58 6.15
C ARG A 193 -15.12 0.74 6.90
N TYR A 194 -14.14 1.53 6.51
CA TYR A 194 -13.79 2.78 7.20
C TYR A 194 -14.26 4.00 6.43
N VAL A 195 -14.11 4.00 5.11
CA VAL A 195 -14.52 5.14 4.29
C VAL A 195 -15.99 5.02 3.91
N ASN A 196 -16.69 6.16 3.90
CA ASN A 196 -18.05 6.22 3.40
C ASN A 196 -18.02 6.25 1.88
N GLU A 197 -18.67 5.28 1.25
CA GLU A 197 -18.68 5.16 -0.21
C GLU A 197 -20.01 5.64 -0.81
N SER A 198 -20.85 6.39 -0.08
CA SER A 198 -22.15 6.88 -0.60
C SER A 198 -22.02 7.85 -1.79
N GLU A 199 -20.83 8.41 -2.03
CA GLU A 199 -20.57 9.39 -3.11
C GLU A 199 -19.68 8.82 -4.22
N PHE A 200 -19.49 7.50 -4.27
CA PHE A 200 -18.62 6.89 -5.25
C PHE A 200 -19.09 7.15 -6.69
N LYS A 201 -18.13 7.24 -7.62
CA LYS A 201 -18.34 7.34 -9.06
C LYS A 201 -17.74 6.10 -9.73
N PRO A 202 -18.55 5.17 -10.27
CA PRO A 202 -18.05 3.94 -10.88
C PRO A 202 -16.99 4.21 -11.96
N ILE A 203 -15.93 3.41 -11.96
CA ILE A 203 -14.99 3.31 -13.08
C ILE A 203 -15.63 2.39 -14.10
N LEU A 204 -15.84 2.90 -15.32
CA LEU A 204 -16.29 2.08 -16.43
C LEU A 204 -15.11 1.30 -16.99
N HIS A 205 -15.36 0.04 -17.40
CA HIS A 205 -14.31 -0.78 -17.98
C HIS A 205 -13.70 -0.05 -19.19
N PRO A 206 -12.36 0.02 -19.30
CA PRO A 206 -11.71 0.84 -20.33
C PRO A 206 -12.08 0.53 -21.79
N ILE A 207 -12.62 -0.67 -22.06
CA ILE A 207 -13.13 -1.03 -23.39
C ILE A 207 -14.23 -0.08 -23.89
N VAL A 208 -14.98 0.52 -22.96
CA VAL A 208 -16.08 1.44 -23.29
C VAL A 208 -15.54 2.63 -24.09
N GLU A 209 -14.32 3.10 -23.83
CA GLU A 209 -13.69 4.21 -24.55
C GLU A 209 -13.45 3.93 -26.05
N THR A 210 -13.53 2.66 -26.47
CA THR A 210 -13.34 2.25 -27.87
C THR A 210 -14.64 2.17 -28.67
N LEU A 211 -15.79 2.31 -27.99
CA LEU A 211 -17.11 2.22 -28.61
C LEU A 211 -17.57 3.57 -29.16
N ASP A 212 -18.62 3.55 -29.98
CA ASP A 212 -19.24 4.78 -30.47
C ASP A 212 -19.89 5.58 -29.33
N THR A 213 -20.05 6.88 -29.54
CA THR A 213 -20.55 7.83 -28.53
C THR A 213 -21.95 7.46 -28.01
N GLU A 214 -22.83 6.92 -28.86
CA GLU A 214 -24.20 6.56 -28.47
C GLU A 214 -24.18 5.36 -27.52
N THR A 215 -23.43 4.31 -27.88
CA THR A 215 -23.24 3.13 -27.03
C THR A 215 -22.59 3.49 -25.70
N CYS A 216 -21.55 4.33 -25.71
CA CYS A 216 -20.91 4.81 -24.49
C CYS A 216 -21.89 5.53 -23.56
N THR A 217 -22.75 6.36 -24.14
CA THR A 217 -23.76 7.12 -23.39
C THR A 217 -24.77 6.19 -22.73
N LYS A 218 -25.29 5.20 -23.48
CA LYS A 218 -26.21 4.19 -22.93
C LYS A 218 -25.60 3.40 -21.78
N ILE A 219 -24.33 2.97 -21.89
CA ILE A 219 -23.62 2.25 -20.82
C ILE A 219 -23.48 3.13 -19.57
N ASN A 220 -23.11 4.40 -19.76
CA ASN A 220 -22.99 5.36 -18.66
C ASN A 220 -24.32 5.60 -17.94
N ASP A 221 -25.41 5.77 -18.69
CA ASP A 221 -26.74 6.01 -18.13
C ASP A 221 -27.26 4.80 -17.35
N ILE A 222 -27.09 3.58 -17.88
CA ILE A 222 -27.41 2.34 -17.16
C ILE A 222 -26.60 2.25 -15.86
N THR A 223 -25.30 2.53 -15.93
CA THR A 223 -24.39 2.48 -14.79
C THR A 223 -24.80 3.49 -13.71
N GLU A 224 -25.14 4.72 -14.09
CA GLU A 224 -25.58 5.77 -13.17
C GLU A 224 -26.93 5.42 -12.52
N ASN A 225 -27.87 4.86 -13.27
CA ASN A 225 -29.15 4.41 -12.73
C ASN A 225 -28.98 3.30 -11.68
N ILE A 226 -28.12 2.32 -11.96
CA ILE A 226 -27.78 1.24 -11.00
C ILE A 226 -27.04 1.82 -9.79
N ARG A 227 -26.10 2.76 -10.00
CA ARG A 227 -25.35 3.41 -8.92
C ARG A 227 -26.29 4.07 -7.90
N ARG A 228 -27.33 4.77 -8.34
CA ARG A 228 -28.32 5.39 -7.45
C ARG A 228 -29.02 4.35 -6.57
N GLN A 229 -29.49 3.26 -7.15
CA GLN A 229 -30.11 2.16 -6.40
C GLN A 229 -29.14 1.52 -5.40
N ILE A 230 -27.87 1.36 -5.78
CA ILE A 230 -26.82 0.85 -4.88
C ILE A 230 -26.59 1.82 -3.71
N VAL A 231 -26.53 3.13 -3.95
CA VAL A 231 -26.35 4.13 -2.88
C VAL A 231 -27.52 4.13 -1.92
N ASP A 232 -28.75 4.07 -2.44
CA ASP A 232 -29.96 3.99 -1.62
C ASP A 232 -29.90 2.73 -0.74
N GLY A 233 -29.69 1.55 -1.33
CA GLY A 233 -29.52 0.31 -0.58
C GLY A 233 -28.37 0.34 0.44
N TYR A 234 -27.22 0.91 0.06
CA TYR A 234 -26.04 1.06 0.92
C TYR A 234 -26.36 1.90 2.17
N THR A 235 -27.02 3.05 1.99
CA THR A 235 -27.41 3.92 3.11
C THR A 235 -28.49 3.30 3.98
N THR A 236 -29.47 2.62 3.38
CA THR A 236 -30.51 1.88 4.12
C THR A 236 -29.90 0.77 4.97
N VAL A 237 -29.00 -0.06 4.42
CA VAL A 237 -28.34 -1.13 5.19
C VAL A 237 -27.52 -0.54 6.35
N ILE A 238 -26.83 0.58 6.15
CA ILE A 238 -26.12 1.25 7.25
C ILE A 238 -27.07 1.63 8.38
N SER A 239 -28.23 2.23 8.07
CA SER A 239 -29.24 2.60 9.08
C SER A 239 -29.75 1.37 9.82
N LEU A 240 -30.28 0.39 9.09
CA LEU A 240 -30.88 -0.81 9.67
C LEU A 240 -29.91 -1.59 10.57
N VAL A 241 -28.64 -1.72 10.15
CA VAL A 241 -27.62 -2.41 10.96
C VAL A 241 -27.28 -1.61 12.22
N LYS A 242 -27.22 -0.27 12.13
CA LYS A 242 -27.00 0.57 13.33
C LYS A 242 -28.16 0.49 14.30
N ASP A 243 -29.39 0.55 13.79
CA ASP A 243 -30.60 0.49 14.61
C ASP A 243 -30.70 -0.85 15.34
N GLY A 244 -30.44 -1.96 14.63
CA GLY A 244 -30.45 -3.30 15.21
C GLY A 244 -29.33 -3.59 16.21
N LEU A 245 -28.19 -2.88 16.11
CA LEU A 245 -27.04 -3.08 17.00
C LEU A 245 -26.91 -2.02 18.11
N SER A 246 -27.86 -1.09 18.19
CA SER A 246 -27.84 0.07 19.11
C SER A 246 -27.68 -0.25 20.60
N ILE A 247 -27.80 -1.53 21.00
CA ILE A 247 -27.71 -2.03 22.37
C ILE A 247 -26.30 -2.58 22.73
N GLN A 248 -25.40 -2.82 21.76
CA GLN A 248 -24.23 -3.72 21.97
C GLN A 248 -22.82 -3.11 21.76
N GLY A 249 -22.63 -1.80 21.58
CA GLY A 249 -21.27 -1.27 21.41
C GLY A 249 -21.08 0.24 21.33
N SER A 250 -19.82 0.66 21.15
CA SER A 250 -19.45 2.07 20.96
C SER A 250 -19.78 2.56 19.54
N ALA A 251 -20.16 3.84 19.40
CA ALA A 251 -20.64 4.44 18.15
C ALA A 251 -19.69 4.26 16.95
N THR A 252 -18.36 4.23 17.19
CA THR A 252 -17.34 4.04 16.14
C THR A 252 -17.30 2.61 15.63
N ASN A 253 -17.39 1.61 16.52
CA ASN A 253 -17.42 0.21 16.14
C ASN A 253 -18.71 -0.13 15.36
N LEU A 254 -19.84 0.46 15.77
CA LEU A 254 -21.11 0.33 15.06
C LEU A 254 -21.04 0.83 13.62
N THR A 255 -20.44 2.01 13.39
CA THR A 255 -20.31 2.57 12.04
C THR A 255 -19.42 1.71 11.14
N LYS A 256 -18.28 1.20 11.66
CA LYS A 256 -17.39 0.31 10.92
C LYS A 256 -18.07 -1.01 10.54
N THR A 257 -18.85 -1.58 11.45
CA THR A 257 -19.60 -2.82 11.21
C THR A 257 -20.71 -2.60 10.17
N ALA A 258 -21.52 -1.54 10.33
CA ALA A 258 -22.58 -1.20 9.40
C ALA A 258 -22.07 -0.92 7.98
N ARG A 259 -20.97 -0.16 7.85
CA ARG A 259 -20.30 0.05 6.55
C ARG A 259 -19.78 -1.26 5.96
N GLY A 260 -19.21 -2.12 6.78
CA GLY A 260 -18.74 -3.44 6.34
C GLY A 260 -19.86 -4.34 5.81
N ALA A 261 -21.06 -4.27 6.39
CA ALA A 261 -22.24 -4.97 5.89
C ALA A 261 -22.73 -4.36 4.57
N ALA A 262 -22.91 -3.03 4.53
CA ALA A 262 -23.38 -2.31 3.35
C ALA A 262 -22.41 -2.39 2.15
N ALA A 263 -21.10 -2.51 2.41
CA ALA A 263 -20.09 -2.67 1.37
C ALA A 263 -20.29 -3.88 0.44
N ARG A 264 -21.15 -4.84 0.82
CA ARG A 264 -21.54 -5.98 -0.02
C ARG A 264 -22.39 -5.60 -1.23
N LEU A 265 -22.99 -4.42 -1.22
CA LEU A 265 -23.76 -3.88 -2.34
C LEU A 265 -22.88 -3.12 -3.35
N LEU A 266 -21.65 -2.76 -2.97
CA LEU A 266 -20.77 -1.95 -3.82
C LEU A 266 -20.27 -2.76 -5.04
N PRO A 267 -20.19 -2.15 -6.23
CA PRO A 267 -19.83 -2.88 -7.45
C PRO A 267 -18.32 -3.08 -7.59
N HIS A 268 -17.92 -3.99 -8.48
CA HIS A 268 -16.51 -4.18 -8.86
C HIS A 268 -15.86 -2.91 -9.45
N GLY A 269 -16.65 -2.10 -10.15
CA GLY A 269 -16.23 -0.78 -10.65
C GLY A 269 -16.07 0.30 -9.57
N LEU A 270 -16.22 -0.01 -8.28
CA LEU A 270 -15.97 0.94 -7.20
C LEU A 270 -14.51 1.46 -7.28
N PRO A 271 -14.27 2.78 -7.35
CA PRO A 271 -12.92 3.32 -7.28
C PRO A 271 -12.24 2.98 -5.95
N THR A 272 -10.94 2.68 -6.03
CA THR A 272 -10.10 2.46 -4.87
C THR A 272 -8.73 3.08 -5.09
N LYS A 273 -8.02 3.30 -3.99
CA LYS A 273 -6.63 3.71 -3.99
C LYS A 273 -5.80 2.70 -3.22
N ILE A 274 -4.61 2.42 -3.74
CA ILE A 274 -3.67 1.46 -3.17
C ILE A 274 -2.31 2.12 -3.11
N VAL A 275 -1.65 2.10 -1.96
CA VAL A 275 -0.20 2.17 -1.95
C VAL A 275 0.32 0.76 -2.20
N TYR A 276 0.95 0.57 -3.36
CA TYR A 276 1.52 -0.69 -3.79
C TYR A 276 3.03 -0.51 -3.90
N SER A 277 3.76 -1.17 -3.02
CA SER A 277 5.22 -1.14 -3.05
C SER A 277 5.75 -2.47 -3.51
N VAL A 278 6.74 -2.45 -4.40
CA VAL A 278 7.18 -3.66 -5.11
C VAL A 278 8.65 -3.53 -5.51
N SER A 279 9.39 -4.63 -5.46
CA SER A 279 10.76 -4.65 -5.97
C SER A 279 10.79 -4.53 -7.50
N ILE A 280 11.87 -4.00 -8.06
CA ILE A 280 12.09 -4.00 -9.52
C ILE A 280 12.03 -5.42 -10.10
N ARG A 281 12.52 -6.41 -9.35
CA ARG A 281 12.44 -7.82 -9.73
C ARG A 281 11.00 -8.29 -9.93
N GLU A 282 10.14 -8.09 -8.95
CA GLU A 282 8.72 -8.48 -9.06
C GLU A 282 8.01 -7.64 -10.12
N LEU A 283 8.32 -6.34 -10.22
CA LEU A 283 7.72 -5.47 -11.23
C LEU A 283 7.97 -5.98 -12.66
N LYS A 284 9.14 -6.55 -12.94
CA LYS A 284 9.44 -7.20 -14.23
C LYS A 284 8.48 -8.36 -14.52
N GLU A 285 8.20 -9.21 -13.54
CA GLU A 285 7.25 -10.32 -13.67
C GLU A 285 5.82 -9.81 -13.90
N ILE A 286 5.40 -8.79 -13.16
CA ILE A 286 4.09 -8.15 -13.35
C ILE A 286 3.96 -7.63 -14.79
N ILE A 287 4.97 -6.93 -15.28
CA ILE A 287 4.98 -6.38 -16.64
C ILE A 287 4.92 -7.50 -17.68
N GLN A 288 5.69 -8.58 -17.50
CA GLN A 288 5.69 -9.72 -18.41
C GLN A 288 4.32 -10.42 -18.46
N GLN A 289 3.59 -10.49 -17.33
CA GLN A 289 2.28 -11.12 -17.29
C GLN A 289 1.14 -10.21 -17.74
N ARG A 290 1.25 -8.90 -17.49
CA ARG A 290 0.12 -7.95 -17.66
C ARG A 290 0.26 -7.03 -18.85
N VAL A 291 1.47 -6.82 -19.38
CA VAL A 291 1.74 -6.00 -20.57
C VAL A 291 2.12 -6.92 -21.74
N VAL A 292 1.18 -7.81 -22.10
CA VAL A 292 1.36 -8.79 -23.17
C VAL A 292 0.68 -8.31 -24.45
N GLU A 293 1.43 -8.27 -25.54
CA GLU A 293 0.89 -8.01 -26.88
C GLU A 293 -0.05 -9.16 -27.29
N GLY A 294 -1.29 -8.83 -27.70
CA GLY A 294 -2.31 -9.82 -28.06
C GLY A 294 -3.48 -9.96 -27.06
N GLY A 295 -3.50 -9.20 -25.96
CA GLY A 295 -4.73 -8.91 -25.21
C GLY A 295 -5.24 -9.98 -24.25
N VAL A 296 -4.33 -10.73 -23.60
CA VAL A 296 -4.73 -11.77 -22.61
C VAL A 296 -5.13 -11.17 -21.26
N ALA A 297 -4.61 -10.00 -20.89
CA ALA A 297 -4.92 -9.33 -19.63
C ALA A 297 -6.12 -8.38 -19.76
N ASP A 298 -6.88 -8.21 -18.68
CA ASP A 298 -7.91 -7.17 -18.57
C ASP A 298 -7.31 -5.79 -18.88
N LEU A 299 -8.09 -4.95 -19.60
CA LEU A 299 -7.58 -3.70 -20.15
C LEU A 299 -7.24 -2.68 -19.05
N GLU A 300 -7.88 -2.76 -17.88
CA GLU A 300 -7.58 -1.87 -16.76
C GLU A 300 -6.24 -2.20 -16.12
N ILE A 301 -5.99 -3.48 -15.78
CA ILE A 301 -4.70 -3.88 -15.19
C ILE A 301 -3.55 -3.74 -16.19
N TYR A 302 -3.81 -3.96 -17.49
CA TYR A 302 -2.86 -3.66 -18.55
C TYR A 302 -2.43 -2.19 -18.50
N ARG A 303 -3.38 -1.24 -18.43
CA ARG A 303 -3.10 0.19 -18.36
C ARG A 303 -2.34 0.57 -17.09
N VAL A 304 -2.69 -0.02 -15.95
CA VAL A 304 -1.97 0.19 -14.68
C VAL A 304 -0.52 -0.28 -14.78
N ALA A 305 -0.30 -1.53 -15.22
CA ALA A 305 1.03 -2.11 -15.36
C ALA A 305 1.88 -1.35 -16.40
N LEU A 306 1.28 -0.87 -17.48
CA LEU A 306 1.96 -0.04 -18.49
C LEU A 306 2.40 1.31 -17.92
N GLN A 307 1.60 1.96 -17.07
CA GLN A 307 2.01 3.20 -16.40
C GLN A 307 3.16 2.93 -15.42
N MET A 308 3.10 1.85 -14.63
CA MET A 308 4.20 1.45 -13.74
C MET A 308 5.50 1.19 -14.52
N LYS A 309 5.42 0.50 -15.67
CA LYS A 309 6.56 0.26 -16.57
C LYS A 309 7.21 1.56 -17.02
N ARG A 310 6.40 2.50 -17.55
CA ARG A 310 6.90 3.80 -18.05
C ARG A 310 7.61 4.59 -16.96
N ILE A 311 6.99 4.69 -15.78
CA ILE A 311 7.58 5.37 -14.63
C ILE A 311 8.93 4.76 -14.26
N ALA A 312 9.05 3.43 -14.25
CA ALA A 312 10.29 2.77 -13.90
C ALA A 312 11.36 2.89 -15.00
N GLN A 313 10.97 2.97 -16.28
CA GLN A 313 11.86 3.32 -17.40
C GLN A 313 12.43 4.74 -17.24
N ASP A 314 11.58 5.71 -16.86
CA ASP A 314 12.01 7.10 -16.63
C ASP A 314 13.07 7.21 -15.52
N HIS A 315 13.05 6.27 -14.58
CA HIS A 315 14.02 6.14 -13.49
C HIS A 315 15.18 5.17 -13.79
N LYS A 316 15.33 4.72 -15.05
CA LYS A 316 16.43 3.86 -15.54
C LYS A 316 16.52 2.48 -14.87
N PHE A 317 15.39 1.90 -14.45
CA PHE A 317 15.35 0.52 -13.94
C PHE A 317 15.14 -0.56 -15.03
N PHE A 318 14.84 -0.11 -16.25
CA PHE A 318 14.56 -0.91 -17.43
C PHE A 318 15.40 -0.41 -18.61
#